data_AF-A0A1W9TIX4-F1
#
_entry.id   AF-A0A1W9TIX4-F1
#
_cell.length_a   1.000
_cell.length_b   1.000
_cell.length_c   1.000
_cell.angle_alpha   90.00
_cell.angle_beta   90.00
_cell.angle_gamma   90.00
#
_symmetry.space_group_name_H-M   'P 1'
#
loop_
_entity.id
_entity.type
_entity.pdbx_description
1 polymer ?
#
loop_
_entity_poly.entity_id
_entity_poly.type
_entity_poly.pdbx_seq_one_letter_code
_entity_poly.pdbx_strand_id
1 'polypeptide(L)'
;MIKKENIEYFLNFNKPVVVVDEYIWGLDVDSIVSNGFLGTYNIVKTFLSKGYRKIVYFHYKEGHYSFEQRKLGYEKALIEIGLTPKIYSFTEVSDLKKLTLKVAKENPEIIVTSKDKFSCGKII
;
A
#
# COMPACT_ATOMS: atom_id res chain seq x y z
N MET A 1 -11.30 8.34 -7.11
CA MET A 1 -11.91 7.37 -6.18
C MET A 1 -13.40 7.28 -6.47
N ILE A 2 -13.96 6.07 -6.57
CA ILE A 2 -15.41 5.89 -6.66
C ILE A 2 -16.03 6.25 -5.31
N LYS A 3 -17.10 7.04 -5.30
CA LYS A 3 -17.77 7.40 -4.06
C LYS A 3 -18.88 6.41 -3.75
N LYS A 4 -19.25 6.28 -2.47
CA LYS A 4 -20.30 5.39 -2.00
C LYS A 4 -21.63 5.67 -2.72
N GLU A 5 -21.95 6.94 -2.94
CA GLU A 5 -23.21 7.36 -3.59
C GLU A 5 -23.30 6.87 -5.04
N ASN A 6 -22.15 6.73 -5.73
CA ASN A 6 -22.11 6.20 -7.09
C ASN A 6 -22.53 4.73 -7.11
N ILE A 7 -22.16 3.95 -6.09
CA ILE A 7 -22.47 2.52 -6.02
C ILE A 7 -23.92 2.33 -5.56
N GLU A 8 -24.39 3.12 -4.59
CA GLU A 8 -25.79 3.14 -4.16
C GLU A 8 -26.74 3.43 -5.33
N TYR A 9 -26.36 4.33 -6.24
CA TYR A 9 -27.10 4.56 -7.47
C TYR A 9 -27.28 3.28 -8.29
N PHE A 10 -26.24 2.47 -8.47
CA PHE A 10 -26.32 1.21 -9.21
C PHE A 10 -27.11 0.12 -8.47
N LEU A 11 -27.01 0.07 -7.14
CA LEU A 11 -27.77 -0.88 -6.31
C LEU A 11 -29.29 -0.65 -6.44
N ASN A 12 -29.73 0.59 -6.66
CA ASN A 12 -31.15 0.92 -6.86
C ASN A 12 -31.78 0.33 -8.14
N PHE A 13 -30.98 -0.20 -9.08
CA PHE A 13 -31.50 -0.83 -10.30
C PHE A 13 -31.92 -2.30 -10.12
N ASN A 14 -31.83 -2.86 -8.92
CA ASN A 14 -32.11 -4.28 -8.63
C ASN A 14 -31.35 -5.24 -9.57
N LYS A 15 -30.12 -4.89 -9.92
CA LYS A 15 -29.19 -5.74 -10.65
C LYS A 15 -28.07 -6.19 -9.72
N PRO A 16 -27.48 -7.38 -9.92
CA PRO A 16 -26.25 -7.75 -9.21
C PRO A 16 -25.14 -6.73 -9.48
N VAL A 17 -24.52 -6.22 -8.43
CA VAL A 17 -23.40 -5.27 -8.49
C VAL A 17 -22.22 -5.89 -7.77
N VAL A 18 -21.05 -5.87 -8.41
CA VAL A 18 -19.77 -6.27 -7.80
C VAL A 18 -18.79 -5.12 -7.97
N VAL A 19 -18.16 -4.68 -6.87
CA VAL A 19 -17.09 -3.70 -6.89
C VAL A 19 -15.76 -4.41 -7.15
N VAL A 20 -14.95 -3.89 -8.06
CA VAL A 20 -13.63 -4.45 -8.38
C VAL A 20 -12.55 -3.46 -7.96
N ASP A 21 -11.46 -3.99 -7.42
CA ASP A 21 -10.24 -3.28 -7.00
C ASP A 21 -10.37 -2.46 -5.72
N GLU A 22 -11.57 -2.31 -5.16
CA GLU A 22 -11.78 -1.59 -3.91
C GLU A 22 -12.82 -2.23 -3.00
N TYR A 23 -12.64 -2.03 -1.69
CA TYR A 23 -13.59 -2.39 -0.66
C TYR A 23 -14.17 -1.12 -0.04
N ILE A 24 -15.50 -0.97 -0.08
CA ILE A 24 -16.20 0.22 0.41
C ILE A 24 -16.76 -0.06 1.79
N TRP A 25 -16.14 0.53 2.81
CA TRP A 25 -16.58 0.38 4.19
C TRP A 25 -18.03 0.83 4.39
N GLY A 26 -18.81 -0.04 5.04
CA GLY A 26 -20.20 0.26 5.40
C GLY A 26 -21.17 0.28 4.22
N LEU A 27 -20.84 -0.41 3.13
CA LEU A 27 -21.75 -0.69 2.02
C LEU A 27 -21.88 -2.20 1.83
N ASP A 28 -23.11 -2.69 1.80
CA ASP A 28 -23.41 -4.11 1.57
C ASP A 28 -23.40 -4.39 0.06
N VAL A 29 -22.21 -4.66 -0.47
CA VAL A 29 -21.98 -4.95 -1.90
C VAL A 29 -20.84 -5.94 -2.04
N ASP A 30 -21.02 -6.94 -2.90
CA ASP A 30 -19.97 -7.90 -3.22
C ASP A 30 -18.76 -7.17 -3.80
N SER A 31 -17.57 -7.58 -3.38
CA SER A 31 -16.33 -6.92 -3.80
C SER A 31 -15.23 -7.93 -4.07
N ILE A 32 -14.48 -7.70 -5.15
CA ILE A 32 -13.29 -8.47 -5.52
C ILE A 32 -12.08 -7.54 -5.38
N VAL A 33 -11.22 -7.85 -4.40
CA VAL A 33 -10.02 -7.06 -4.09
C VAL A 33 -8.77 -7.93 -4.12
N SER A 34 -7.65 -7.32 -4.51
CA SER A 34 -6.34 -7.96 -4.37
C SER A 34 -5.94 -8.08 -2.90
N ASN A 35 -5.28 -9.19 -2.52
CA ASN A 35 -4.74 -9.36 -1.18
C ASN A 35 -3.43 -8.55 -0.98
N GLY A 36 -3.57 -7.23 -0.85
CA GLY A 36 -2.45 -6.30 -0.70
C GLY A 36 -1.63 -6.54 0.59
N PHE A 37 -2.27 -7.03 1.64
CA PHE A 37 -1.60 -7.39 2.90
C PHE A 37 -0.63 -8.54 2.70
N LEU A 38 -1.12 -9.69 2.22
CA LEU A 38 -0.29 -10.88 2.06
C LEU A 38 0.81 -10.65 1.02
N GLY A 39 0.50 -9.94 -0.07
CA GLY A 39 1.49 -9.59 -1.09
C GLY A 39 2.65 -8.78 -0.51
N THR A 40 2.35 -7.73 0.27
CA THR A 40 3.39 -6.88 0.86
C THR A 40 4.11 -7.57 2.01
N TYR A 41 3.41 -8.35 2.83
CA TYR A 41 4.01 -9.15 3.89
C TYR A 41 5.06 -10.11 3.31
N ASN A 42 4.69 -10.88 2.28
CA ASN A 42 5.58 -11.87 1.66
C ASN A 42 6.82 -11.23 1.01
N ILE A 43 6.67 -10.10 0.30
CA ILE A 43 7.83 -9.45 -0.34
C ILE A 43 8.80 -8.88 0.70
N VAL A 44 8.29 -8.29 1.79
CA VAL A 44 9.13 -7.76 2.88
C VAL A 44 9.83 -8.90 3.62
N LYS A 45 9.13 -10.01 3.94
CA LYS A 45 9.75 -11.21 4.52
C LYS A 45 10.84 -11.77 3.61
N THR A 46 10.65 -11.74 2.30
CA THR A 46 11.68 -12.15 1.34
C THR A 46 12.92 -11.26 1.44
N PHE A 47 12.78 -9.93 1.52
CA PHE A 47 13.93 -9.04 1.73
C PHE A 47 14.63 -9.29 3.07
N LEU A 48 13.86 -9.47 4.14
CA LEU A 48 14.39 -9.78 5.47
C LEU A 48 15.17 -11.10 5.47
N SER A 49 14.67 -12.14 4.78
CA SER A 49 15.35 -13.43 4.64
C SER A 49 16.69 -13.32 3.90
N LYS A 50 16.82 -12.34 3.00
CA LYS A 50 18.06 -12.04 2.25
C LYS A 50 19.04 -11.16 3.03
N GLY A 51 18.73 -10.78 4.27
CA GLY A 51 19.62 -10.02 5.14
C GLY A 51 19.39 -8.51 5.14
N TYR A 52 18.48 -7.97 4.33
CA TYR A 52 18.15 -6.55 4.37
C TYR A 52 17.48 -6.17 5.69
N ARG A 53 17.83 -5.01 6.26
CA ARG A 53 17.31 -4.52 7.55
C ARG A 53 16.83 -3.07 7.50
N LYS A 54 17.37 -2.25 6.59
CA LYS A 54 16.98 -0.85 6.39
C LYS A 54 15.91 -0.74 5.30
N ILE A 55 14.74 -1.30 5.57
CA ILE A 55 13.60 -1.26 4.67
C ILE A 55 12.72 -0.07 5.07
N VAL A 56 12.32 0.76 4.11
CA VAL A 56 11.39 1.88 4.32
C VAL A 56 10.18 1.73 3.41
N TYR A 57 9.04 2.29 3.85
CA TYR A 57 7.79 2.21 3.11
C TYR A 57 7.27 3.59 2.72
N PHE A 58 6.93 3.76 1.44
CA PHE A 58 6.29 4.95 0.90
C PHE A 58 4.80 4.71 0.77
N HIS A 59 4.03 5.42 1.58
CA HIS A 59 2.59 5.29 1.67
C HIS A 59 1.90 6.44 0.94
N TYR A 60 1.09 6.12 -0.06
CA TYR A 60 0.24 7.11 -0.71
C TYR A 60 -0.93 7.45 0.21
N LYS A 61 -1.03 8.72 0.61
CA LYS A 61 -2.02 9.24 1.56
C LYS A 61 -3.37 9.48 0.87
N GLU A 62 -3.96 8.40 0.39
CA GLU A 62 -5.34 8.32 -0.08
C GLU A 62 -6.05 7.24 0.73
N GLY A 63 -7.31 7.45 1.08
CA GLY A 63 -8.12 6.51 1.87
C GLY A 63 -8.57 5.28 1.11
N HIS A 64 -7.69 4.70 0.28
CA HIS A 64 -7.97 3.51 -0.51
C HIS A 64 -7.63 2.27 0.32
N TYR A 65 -8.58 1.33 0.42
CA TYR A 65 -8.44 0.11 1.21
C TYR A 65 -7.16 -0.66 0.88
N SER A 66 -6.84 -0.77 -0.42
CA SER A 66 -5.66 -1.48 -0.89
C SER A 66 -4.33 -0.88 -0.40
N PHE A 67 -4.22 0.44 -0.22
CA PHE A 67 -2.99 1.07 0.28
C PHE A 67 -2.78 0.83 1.76
N GLU A 68 -3.86 0.84 2.54
CA GLU A 68 -3.81 0.48 3.96
C GLU A 68 -3.42 -0.99 4.16
N GLN A 69 -4.01 -1.91 3.40
CA GLN A 69 -3.65 -3.33 3.46
C GLN A 69 -2.16 -3.56 3.18
N ARG A 70 -1.60 -2.91 2.16
CA ARG A 70 -0.16 -3.02 1.84
C ARG A 70 0.71 -2.48 2.98
N LYS A 71 0.35 -1.34 3.57
CA LYS A 71 1.06 -0.76 4.71
C LYS A 71 1.09 -1.73 5.90
N LEU A 72 -0.06 -2.32 6.24
CA LEU A 72 -0.20 -3.31 7.31
C LEU A 72 0.66 -4.55 7.07
N GLY A 73 0.76 -5.04 5.83
CA GLY A 73 1.62 -6.17 5.48
C GLY A 73 3.11 -5.87 5.72
N TYR A 74 3.55 -4.66 5.37
CA TYR A 74 4.92 -4.19 5.66
C TYR A 74 5.18 -4.06 7.16
N GLU A 75 4.28 -3.41 7.90
CA GLU A 75 4.41 -3.24 9.35
C GLU A 75 4.50 -4.59 10.06
N LYS A 76 3.61 -5.53 9.72
CA LYS A 76 3.59 -6.87 10.30
C LYS A 76 4.93 -7.60 10.08
N ALA A 77 5.46 -7.57 8.87
CA ALA A 77 6.69 -8.27 8.53
C ALA A 77 7.92 -7.78 9.32
N LEU A 78 8.00 -6.46 9.60
CA LEU A 78 9.08 -5.88 10.40
C LEU A 78 8.89 -6.12 11.90
N ILE A 79 7.68 -5.90 12.41
CA ILE A 79 7.37 -6.05 13.84
C ILE A 79 7.63 -7.48 14.31
N GLU A 80 7.32 -8.49 13.49
CA GLU A 80 7.56 -9.91 13.79
C GLU A 80 9.01 -10.26 14.13
N ILE A 81 9.98 -9.49 13.66
CA ILE A 81 11.39 -9.71 13.91
C ILE A 81 12.01 -8.62 14.79
N GLY A 82 11.18 -7.81 15.44
CA GLY A 82 11.61 -6.74 16.34
C GLY A 82 12.17 -5.50 15.64
N LEU A 83 11.89 -5.29 14.35
CA LEU A 83 12.27 -4.05 13.65
C LEU A 83 11.15 -3.01 13.70
N THR A 84 11.55 -1.75 13.86
CA THR A 84 10.62 -0.61 13.84
C THR A 84 10.26 -0.22 12.40
N PRO A 85 8.98 -0.24 12.01
CA PRO A 85 8.55 0.23 10.69
C PRO A 85 8.85 1.72 10.48
N LYS A 86 9.46 2.06 9.35
CA LYS A 86 9.64 3.43 8.87
C LYS A 86 8.70 3.71 7.70
N ILE A 87 7.80 4.68 7.86
CA ILE A 87 6.76 4.99 6.86
C ILE A 87 6.83 6.47 6.52
N TYR A 88 6.85 6.78 5.23
CA TYR A 88 6.80 8.14 4.71
C TYR A 88 5.56 8.29 3.84
N SER A 89 4.71 9.25 4.18
CA SER A 89 3.47 9.50 3.44
C SER A 89 3.65 10.58 2.37
N PHE A 90 2.97 10.44 1.25
CA PHE A 90 2.94 11.43 0.16
C PHE A 90 1.55 11.49 -0.49
N THR A 91 1.16 12.66 -1.01
CA THR A 91 -0.17 12.91 -1.63
C THR A 91 -0.08 13.15 -3.14
N GLU A 92 1.05 13.68 -3.60
CA GLU A 92 1.30 13.92 -5.02
C GLU A 92 2.57 13.21 -5.49
N VAL A 93 2.55 12.84 -6.77
CA VAL A 93 3.70 12.22 -7.44
C VAL A 93 4.87 13.20 -7.56
N SER A 94 4.57 14.48 -7.74
CA SER A 94 5.55 15.59 -7.81
C SER A 94 6.44 15.66 -6.57
N ASP A 95 5.91 15.31 -5.41
CA ASP A 95 6.63 15.30 -4.12
C ASP A 95 7.51 14.07 -3.91
N LEU A 96 7.33 13.02 -4.72
CA LEU A 96 8.06 11.78 -4.55
C LEU A 96 9.57 11.96 -4.75
N LYS A 97 9.99 12.83 -5.67
CA LYS A 97 11.42 13.13 -5.89
C LYS A 97 12.04 13.76 -4.64
N LYS A 98 11.36 14.74 -4.03
CA LYS A 98 11.82 15.38 -2.79
C LYS A 98 11.86 14.37 -1.64
N LEU A 99 10.84 13.54 -1.53
CA LEU A 99 10.77 12.50 -0.51
C LEU A 99 11.91 11.47 -0.69
N THR A 100 12.14 11.02 -1.90
CA THR A 100 13.23 10.09 -2.23
C THR A 100 14.58 10.67 -1.87
N LEU A 101 14.86 11.94 -2.23
CA LEU A 101 16.10 12.62 -1.87
C LEU A 101 16.27 12.79 -0.35
N LYS A 102 15.18 13.06 0.37
CA LYS A 102 15.20 13.14 1.84
C LYS A 102 15.55 11.79 2.46
N VAL A 103 14.88 10.73 2.02
CA VAL A 103 15.02 9.37 2.56
C VAL A 103 16.32 8.72 2.13
N ALA A 104 16.87 9.04 0.95
CA ALA A 104 18.19 8.58 0.51
C ALA A 104 19.31 8.96 1.49
N LYS A 105 19.18 10.08 2.22
CA LYS A 105 20.13 10.47 3.28
C LYS A 105 20.15 9.50 4.46
N GLU A 106 19.08 8.74 4.67
CA GLU A 106 19.02 7.68 5.68
C GLU A 106 19.64 6.36 5.21
N ASN A 107 20.07 6.30 3.94
CA ASN A 107 20.68 5.14 3.29
C ASN A 107 19.85 3.85 3.45
N PRO A 108 18.58 3.84 2.96
CA PRO A 108 17.75 2.64 2.97
C PRO A 108 18.32 1.60 2.00
N GLU A 109 18.22 0.32 2.36
CA GLU A 109 18.58 -0.78 1.47
C GLU A 109 17.45 -1.10 0.49
N ILE A 110 16.20 -0.91 0.92
CA ILE A 110 15.01 -1.22 0.14
C ILE A 110 13.95 -0.14 0.41
N ILE A 111 13.30 0.34 -0.66
CA ILE A 111 12.09 1.16 -0.58
C ILE A 111 10.93 0.35 -1.15
N VAL A 112 9.90 0.13 -0.34
CA VAL A 112 8.63 -0.47 -0.76
C VAL A 112 7.60 0.64 -0.92
N THR A 113 6.76 0.59 -1.95
CA THR A 113 5.77 1.64 -2.23
C THR A 113 4.37 1.06 -2.31
N SER A 114 3.36 1.83 -1.89
CA SER A 114 1.97 1.44 -2.01
C SER A 114 1.42 1.52 -3.44
N LYS A 115 2.15 2.11 -4.42
CA LYS A 115 1.64 2.38 -5.77
C LYS A 115 2.66 2.08 -6.88
N ASP A 116 2.24 1.35 -7.91
CA ASP A 116 3.10 0.71 -8.94
C ASP A 116 3.71 1.66 -9.96
N LYS A 117 3.18 2.88 -10.12
CA LYS A 117 3.83 3.91 -10.96
C LYS A 117 5.28 4.24 -10.52
N PHE A 118 5.75 3.63 -9.43
CA PHE A 118 7.04 3.84 -8.79
C PHE A 118 7.71 2.53 -8.35
N SER A 119 7.45 1.43 -9.05
CA SER A 119 7.87 0.07 -8.65
C SER A 119 9.36 -0.08 -8.30
N CYS A 120 9.60 -0.93 -7.30
CA CYS A 120 10.87 -1.18 -6.59
C CYS A 120 12.10 -1.20 -7.50
N GLY A 121 13.05 -0.32 -7.20
CA GLY A 121 14.43 -0.41 -7.67
C GLY A 121 15.38 -0.39 -6.49
N LYS A 122 16.43 -1.22 -6.54
CA LYS A 122 17.60 -1.10 -5.67
C LYS A 122 18.18 0.29 -5.92
N ILE A 123 18.26 1.15 -4.91
CA ILE A 123 19.07 2.36 -5.03
C ILE A 123 20.52 1.86 -4.97
N ILE A 124 21.15 1.73 -6.14
CA ILE A 124 22.59 1.52 -6.27
C ILE A 124 23.24 2.89 -6.30
#